data_AF-A0A811NTK9-F1
#
_entry.id   AF-A0A811NTK9-F1
#
_cell.length_a   1.000
_cell.length_b   1.000
_cell.length_c   1.000
_cell.angle_alpha   90.00
_cell.angle_beta   90.00
_cell.angle_gamma   90.00
#
_symmetry.space_group_name_H-M   'P 1'
#
loop_
_entity.id
_entity.type
_entity.pdbx_description
1 polymer ?
#
loop_
_entity_poly.entity_id
_entity_poly.type
_entity_poly.pdbx_seq_one_letter_code
_entity_poly.pdbx_strand_id
1 'polypeptide(L)'
;MAATCFRRAAALLVLVAAAAVVALQAAAGDVDPLEGRYPPLAPGLSFDFYKKSCPKAESIVREFLSSAVRQNVGLAAALIRLHFHDCFVQGCDASVLLDSTPTQPSEQLSPPNLTLRPAAFKAVNDIRARLEQACGRVVSCADIVRARRP
;
A
#
# COMPACT_ATOMS: atom_id res chain seq x y z
N MET A 1 -47.60 3.45 -46.04
CA MET A 1 -46.59 2.36 -45.95
C MET A 1 -45.14 2.83 -45.98
N ALA A 2 -44.78 3.99 -46.57
CA ALA A 2 -43.38 4.46 -46.63
C ALA A 2 -42.81 5.02 -45.29
N ALA A 3 -43.64 5.70 -44.48
CA ALA A 3 -43.20 6.35 -43.23
C ALA A 3 -42.79 5.37 -42.12
N THR A 4 -43.38 4.16 -42.10
CA THR A 4 -43.05 3.10 -41.14
C THR A 4 -41.75 2.37 -41.50
N CYS A 5 -41.42 2.30 -42.79
CA CYS A 5 -40.15 1.75 -43.27
C CYS A 5 -38.97 2.66 -42.88
N PHE A 6 -39.14 3.98 -43.03
CA PHE A 6 -38.12 4.97 -42.68
C PHE A 6 -37.84 5.02 -41.17
N ARG A 7 -38.90 4.94 -40.35
CA ARG A 7 -38.77 4.90 -38.87
C ARG A 7 -38.10 3.62 -38.37
N ARG A 8 -38.36 2.47 -39.00
CA ARG A 8 -37.71 1.20 -38.66
C ARG A 8 -36.24 1.19 -39.07
N ALA A 9 -35.91 1.74 -40.24
CA ALA A 9 -34.53 1.89 -40.69
C ALA A 9 -33.73 2.84 -39.77
N ALA A 10 -34.32 3.98 -39.40
CA ALA A 10 -33.71 4.92 -38.46
C ALA A 10 -33.50 4.31 -37.06
N ALA A 11 -34.49 3.58 -36.53
CA ALA A 11 -34.37 2.91 -35.24
C ALA A 11 -33.30 1.81 -35.23
N LEU A 12 -33.19 1.03 -36.31
CA LEU A 12 -32.17 0.00 -36.46
C LEU A 12 -30.76 0.60 -36.55
N LEU A 13 -30.59 1.70 -37.30
CA LEU A 13 -29.34 2.44 -37.37
C LEU A 13 -28.90 3.00 -36.02
N VAL A 14 -29.84 3.55 -35.24
CA VAL A 14 -29.57 4.05 -33.87
C VAL A 14 -29.14 2.92 -32.94
N LEU A 15 -29.80 1.76 -33.00
CA LEU A 15 -29.45 0.60 -32.17
C LEU A 15 -28.08 0.02 -32.54
N VAL A 16 -27.75 -0.08 -33.83
CA VAL A 16 -26.45 -0.56 -34.29
C VAL A 16 -25.34 0.42 -33.89
N ALA A 17 -25.58 1.72 -34.01
CA ALA A 17 -24.63 2.74 -33.56
C ALA A 17 -24.40 2.68 -32.04
N ALA A 18 -25.48 2.53 -31.24
CA ALA A 18 -25.37 2.40 -29.80
C ALA A 18 -24.61 1.13 -29.38
N ALA A 19 -24.88 -0.01 -30.02
CA ALA A 19 -24.16 -1.26 -29.76
C ALA A 19 -22.67 -1.16 -30.13
N ALA A 20 -22.33 -0.49 -31.23
CA ALA A 20 -20.94 -0.25 -31.62
C ALA A 20 -20.21 0.67 -30.62
N VAL A 21 -20.88 1.70 -30.09
CA VAL A 21 -20.32 2.58 -29.05
C VAL A 21 -20.09 1.81 -27.74
N VAL A 22 -21.03 0.95 -27.33
CA VAL A 22 -20.88 0.11 -26.12
C VAL A 22 -19.73 -0.89 -26.28
N ALA A 23 -19.61 -1.52 -27.45
CA ALA A 23 -18.50 -2.42 -27.75
C ALA A 23 -17.15 -1.70 -27.77
N LEU A 24 -17.10 -0.45 -28.25
CA LEU A 24 -15.89 0.37 -28.24
C LEU A 24 -15.48 0.79 -26.81
N GLN A 25 -16.45 1.07 -25.93
CA GLN A 25 -16.20 1.35 -24.52
C GLN A 25 -15.68 0.13 -23.76
N ALA A 26 -16.13 -1.08 -24.11
CA ALA A 26 -15.64 -2.32 -23.51
C ALA A 26 -14.19 -2.69 -23.94
N ALA A 27 -13.67 -2.06 -25.00
CA ALA A 27 -12.29 -2.24 -25.47
C ALA A 27 -11.30 -1.21 -24.88
N ALA A 28 -11.79 -0.18 -24.20
CA ALA A 28 -10.95 0.66 -23.36
C ALA A 28 -10.65 -0.13 -22.09
N GLY A 29 -9.48 -0.77 -22.05
CA GLY A 29 -8.97 -1.35 -20.80
C GLY A 29 -9.01 -0.31 -19.70
N ASP A 30 -9.30 -0.74 -18.46
CA ASP A 30 -9.29 0.10 -17.28
C ASP A 30 -7.95 0.85 -17.20
N VAL A 31 -7.97 2.15 -17.51
CA VAL A 31 -6.83 3.04 -17.27
C VAL A 31 -6.78 3.21 -15.76
N ASP A 32 -5.75 2.67 -15.11
CA ASP A 32 -5.61 2.79 -13.67
C ASP A 32 -5.55 4.30 -13.32
N PRO A 33 -6.44 4.84 -12.47
CA PRO A 33 -6.45 6.26 -12.10
C PRO A 33 -5.14 6.77 -11.49
N LEU A 34 -4.18 5.88 -11.23
CA LEU A 34 -2.87 6.15 -10.67
C LEU A 34 -1.75 6.35 -11.72
N GLU A 35 -1.99 6.04 -13.00
CA GLU A 35 -1.04 6.31 -14.09
C GLU A 35 -0.81 7.82 -14.23
N GLY A 36 0.32 8.29 -13.74
CA GLY A 36 0.73 9.70 -13.76
C GLY A 36 0.86 10.36 -12.39
N ARG A 37 0.44 9.72 -11.30
CA ARG A 37 0.56 10.27 -9.93
C ARG A 37 1.66 9.63 -9.09
N TYR A 38 2.07 8.42 -9.45
CA TYR A 38 3.08 7.64 -8.74
C TYR A 38 4.15 7.13 -9.71
N PRO A 39 5.41 6.97 -9.25
CA PRO A 39 6.41 6.24 -10.02
C PRO A 39 5.92 4.81 -10.28
N PRO A 40 6.42 4.15 -11.34
CA PRO A 40 6.05 2.78 -11.63
C PRO A 40 6.32 1.89 -10.42
N LEU A 41 5.37 1.00 -10.11
CA LEU A 41 5.53 0.05 -9.02
C LEU A 41 6.71 -0.88 -9.30
N ALA A 42 7.51 -1.16 -8.27
CA ALA A 42 8.57 -2.15 -8.40
C ALA A 42 7.95 -3.53 -8.71
N PRO A 43 8.61 -4.37 -9.53
CA PRO A 43 8.12 -5.72 -9.83
C PRO A 43 7.83 -6.51 -8.55
N GLY A 44 6.64 -7.14 -8.50
CA GLY A 44 6.19 -7.91 -7.33
C GLY A 44 5.47 -7.10 -6.25
N LEU A 45 5.43 -5.76 -6.35
CA LEU A 45 4.62 -4.92 -5.46
C LEU A 45 3.23 -4.64 -6.04
N SER A 46 2.26 -4.48 -5.14
CA SER A 46 0.88 -4.10 -5.46
C SER A 46 0.28 -3.32 -4.30
N PHE A 47 -0.58 -2.34 -4.58
CA PHE A 47 -1.29 -1.59 -3.54
C PHE A 47 -2.19 -2.49 -2.68
N ASP A 48 -2.82 -3.49 -3.30
CA ASP A 48 -3.80 -4.36 -2.65
C ASP A 48 -3.19 -5.73 -2.25
N PHE A 49 -1.88 -5.81 -2.03
CA PHE A 49 -1.16 -7.08 -1.79
C PHE A 49 -1.80 -7.95 -0.69
N TYR A 50 -2.27 -7.32 0.39
CA TYR A 50 -2.89 -8.00 1.53
C TYR A 50 -4.41 -8.14 1.46
N LYS A 51 -5.07 -7.71 0.38
CA LYS A 51 -6.54 -7.66 0.29
C LYS A 51 -7.23 -9.00 0.50
N LYS A 52 -6.59 -10.10 0.10
CA LYS A 52 -7.13 -11.46 0.29
C LYS A 52 -6.66 -12.11 1.59
N SER A 53 -5.39 -11.94 1.94
CA SER A 53 -4.75 -12.64 3.06
C SER A 53 -4.95 -11.96 4.41
N CYS A 54 -5.03 -10.62 4.44
CA CYS A 54 -5.32 -9.83 5.63
C CYS A 54 -6.01 -8.51 5.25
N PRO A 55 -7.32 -8.53 4.91
CA PRO A 55 -8.04 -7.33 4.44
C PRO A 55 -8.08 -6.20 5.46
N LYS A 56 -7.87 -6.51 6.75
CA LYS A 56 -7.84 -5.53 7.85
C LYS A 56 -6.45 -4.96 8.13
N ALA A 57 -5.41 -5.37 7.39
CA ALA A 57 -4.03 -4.98 7.66
C ALA A 57 -3.87 -3.45 7.74
N GLU A 58 -4.24 -2.73 6.69
CA GLU A 58 -4.10 -1.27 6.64
C GLU A 58 -4.93 -0.55 7.70
N SER A 59 -6.16 -1.03 7.97
CA SER A 59 -7.00 -0.44 9.02
C SER A 59 -6.39 -0.59 10.40
N ILE A 60 -5.83 -1.77 10.73
CA ILE A 60 -5.19 -2.03 12.03
C ILE A 60 -3.99 -1.10 12.22
N VAL A 61 -3.14 -0.98 11.20
CA VAL A 61 -1.97 -0.10 11.24
C VAL A 61 -2.41 1.36 11.40
N ARG A 62 -3.40 1.80 10.62
CA ARG A 62 -3.95 3.15 10.64
C ARG A 62 -4.51 3.53 12.01
N GLU A 63 -5.32 2.67 12.60
CA GLU A 63 -5.92 2.90 13.92
C GLU A 63 -4.84 3.00 15.00
N PHE A 64 -3.87 2.09 15.00
CA PHE A 64 -2.76 2.13 15.93
C PHE A 64 -1.95 3.42 15.80
N LEU A 65 -1.52 3.76 14.59
CA LEU A 65 -0.72 4.97 14.34
C LEU A 65 -1.50 6.24 14.71
N SER A 66 -2.80 6.28 14.41
CA SER A 66 -3.65 7.41 14.76
C SER A 66 -3.75 7.60 16.28
N SER A 67 -3.82 6.52 17.05
CA SER A 67 -3.79 6.59 18.51
C SER A 67 -2.40 6.97 19.04
N ALA A 68 -1.35 6.28 18.57
CA ALA A 68 0.00 6.44 19.10
C ALA A 68 0.59 7.82 18.79
N VAL A 69 0.34 8.36 17.59
CA VAL A 69 0.80 9.72 17.22
C VAL A 69 0.04 10.80 18.00
N ARG A 70 -1.24 10.58 18.34
CA ARG A 70 -1.98 11.49 19.22
C ARG A 70 -1.37 11.57 20.62
N GLN A 71 -0.82 10.47 21.12
CA GLN A 71 -0.15 10.43 22.43
C GLN A 71 1.29 10.97 22.36
N ASN A 72 1.99 10.77 21.24
CA ASN A 72 3.36 11.22 21.02
C ASN A 72 3.54 11.69 19.58
N VAL A 73 3.37 12.99 19.33
CA VAL A 73 3.45 13.57 17.98
C VAL A 73 4.78 13.28 17.29
N GLY A 74 5.87 13.23 18.06
CA GLY A 74 7.20 12.92 17.53
C GLY A 74 7.31 11.51 16.96
N LEU A 75 6.41 10.58 17.34
CA LEU A 75 6.42 9.20 16.84
C LEU A 75 6.26 9.16 15.31
N ALA A 76 5.45 10.07 14.74
CA ALA A 76 5.31 10.15 13.28
C ALA A 76 6.64 10.45 12.60
N ALA A 77 7.37 11.46 13.09
CA ALA A 77 8.70 11.79 12.58
C ALA A 77 9.69 10.64 12.79
N ALA A 78 9.59 9.93 13.92
CA ALA A 78 10.43 8.77 14.22
C ALA A 78 10.23 7.61 13.23
N LEU A 79 8.98 7.31 12.89
CA LEU A 79 8.63 6.25 11.94
C LEU A 79 9.03 6.59 10.50
N ILE A 80 8.83 7.84 10.08
CA ILE A 80 9.32 8.33 8.77
C ILE A 80 10.83 8.19 8.69
N ARG A 81 11.53 8.61 9.75
CA ARG A 81 12.98 8.48 9.82
C ARG A 81 13.41 7.00 9.80
N LEU A 82 12.73 6.13 10.54
CA LEU A 82 13.00 4.70 10.52
C LEU A 82 12.85 4.12 9.12
N HIS A 83 11.78 4.48 8.40
CA HIS A 83 11.57 4.08 7.01
C HIS A 83 12.70 4.53 6.08
N PHE A 84 13.15 5.78 6.22
CA PHE A 84 14.29 6.27 5.45
C PHE A 84 15.57 5.49 5.75
N HIS A 85 15.87 5.25 7.03
CA HIS A 85 17.08 4.53 7.45
C HIS A 85 17.07 3.06 7.01
N ASP A 86 15.90 2.42 6.99
CA ASP A 86 15.71 1.08 6.40
C ASP A 86 16.04 1.12 4.91
N CYS A 87 15.31 1.93 4.13
CA CYS A 87 15.45 1.94 2.68
C CYS A 87 16.80 2.44 2.14
N PHE A 88 17.54 3.25 2.91
CA PHE A 88 18.80 3.83 2.44
C PHE A 88 19.97 2.83 2.46
N VAL A 89 19.89 1.81 3.32
CA VAL A 89 20.93 0.80 3.49
C VAL A 89 20.37 -0.53 3.01
N GLN A 90 20.92 -1.09 1.93
CA GLN A 90 20.57 -2.42 1.40
C GLN A 90 19.13 -2.57 0.84
N GLY A 91 18.18 -1.71 1.23
CA GLY A 91 16.83 -1.64 0.66
C GLY A 91 15.75 -1.60 1.73
N CYS A 92 14.49 -1.53 1.32
CA CYS A 92 13.35 -1.48 2.25
C CYS A 92 12.96 -2.90 2.71
N ASP A 93 13.80 -3.55 3.51
CA ASP A 93 13.69 -4.97 3.87
C ASP A 93 13.53 -5.24 5.37
N ALA A 94 13.41 -4.19 6.20
CA ALA A 94 13.33 -4.25 7.66
C ALA A 94 14.60 -4.75 8.36
N SER A 95 15.77 -4.78 7.70
CA SER A 95 17.05 -5.14 8.30
C SER A 95 17.38 -4.30 9.54
N VAL A 96 17.01 -3.02 9.54
CA VAL A 96 17.26 -2.08 10.63
C VAL A 96 16.56 -2.48 11.94
N LEU A 97 15.52 -3.31 11.86
CA LEU A 97 14.76 -3.76 13.03
C LEU A 97 15.38 -4.97 13.73
N LEU A 98 16.39 -5.59 13.13
CA LEU A 98 17.00 -6.80 13.69
C LEU A 98 17.97 -6.45 14.82
N ASP A 99 17.88 -7.19 15.91
CA ASP A 99 18.81 -7.10 17.04
C ASP A 99 20.11 -7.84 16.74
N SER A 100 21.16 -7.52 17.50
CA SER A 100 22.47 -8.16 17.34
C SER A 100 22.36 -9.65 17.66
N THR A 101 22.98 -10.48 16.83
CA THR A 101 23.17 -11.90 17.08
C THR A 101 24.64 -12.15 17.45
N PRO A 102 24.99 -13.32 18.03
CA PRO A 102 26.39 -13.66 18.32
C PRO A 102 27.32 -13.59 17.10
N THR A 103 26.77 -13.76 15.89
CA THR A 103 27.51 -13.81 14.62
C THR A 103 27.39 -12.53 13.80
N GLN A 104 26.42 -11.66 14.07
CA GLN A 104 26.16 -10.48 13.25
C GLN A 104 25.68 -9.29 14.10
N PRO A 105 26.35 -8.13 14.03
CA PRO A 105 25.93 -6.94 14.75
C PRO A 105 24.66 -6.34 14.12
N SER A 106 23.82 -5.73 14.95
CA SER A 106 22.65 -4.99 14.50
C SER A 106 23.03 -3.73 13.73
N GLU A 107 22.27 -3.44 12.68
CA GLU A 107 22.34 -2.15 11.98
C GLU A 107 21.96 -0.98 12.87
N GLN A 108 21.21 -1.21 13.96
CA GLN A 108 20.89 -0.18 14.96
C GLN A 108 22.15 0.42 15.59
N LEU A 109 23.27 -0.33 15.62
CA LEU A 109 24.54 0.10 16.18
C LEU A 109 25.39 0.91 15.18
N SER A 110 24.98 1.00 13.92
CA SER A 110 25.68 1.82 12.93
C SER A 110 25.57 3.32 13.28
N PRO A 111 26.63 4.13 13.10
CA PRO A 111 26.61 5.55 13.47
C PRO A 111 25.39 6.36 12.98
N PRO A 112 24.87 6.15 11.75
CA PRO A 112 23.66 6.84 11.30
C PRO A 112 22.41 6.46 12.12
N ASN A 113 22.32 5.22 12.59
CA ASN A 113 21.14 4.62 13.21
C ASN A 113 21.08 4.82 14.73
N LEU A 114 22.18 5.22 15.38
CA LEU A 114 22.26 5.48 16.83
C LEU A 114 21.26 6.54 17.34
N THR A 115 20.73 7.36 16.44
CA THR A 115 19.78 8.43 16.75
C THR A 115 18.33 8.08 16.38
N LEU A 116 18.07 6.85 15.94
CA LEU A 116 16.72 6.32 15.77
C LEU A 116 16.05 6.20 17.14
N ARG A 117 14.77 6.54 17.20
CA ARG A 117 14.05 6.59 18.47
C ARG A 117 13.57 5.18 18.86
N PRO A 118 13.85 4.70 20.09
CA PRO A 118 13.35 3.41 20.59
C PRO A 118 11.83 3.25 20.47
N ALA A 119 11.09 4.36 20.60
CA ALA A 119 9.63 4.39 20.44
C ALA A 119 9.16 3.95 19.04
N ALA A 120 9.95 4.16 17.99
CA ALA A 120 9.61 3.73 16.62
C ALA A 120 9.70 2.21 16.49
N PHE A 121 10.79 1.59 16.97
CA PHE A 121 10.95 0.13 17.02
C PHE A 121 9.83 -0.52 17.83
N LYS A 122 9.51 0.05 19.01
CA LYS A 122 8.39 -0.42 19.82
C LYS A 122 7.07 -0.34 19.08
N ALA A 123 6.79 0.76 18.39
CA ALA A 123 5.55 0.92 17.62
C ALA A 123 5.43 -0.13 16.49
N VAL A 124 6.51 -0.43 15.77
CA VAL A 124 6.53 -1.48 14.74
C VAL A 124 6.23 -2.85 15.36
N ASN A 125 6.83 -3.18 16.49
CA ASN A 125 6.57 -4.43 17.21
C ASN A 125 5.14 -4.53 17.74
N ASP A 126 4.59 -3.44 18.29
CA ASP A 126 3.21 -3.40 18.77
C ASP A 126 2.21 -3.57 17.60
N ILE A 127 2.49 -2.97 16.44
CA ILE A 127 1.67 -3.16 15.22
C ILE A 127 1.76 -4.60 14.74
N ARG A 128 2.96 -5.16 14.65
CA ARG A 128 3.20 -6.55 14.27
C ARG A 128 2.38 -7.49 15.15
N ALA A 129 2.42 -7.33 16.46
CA ALA A 129 1.66 -8.17 17.38
C ALA A 129 0.14 -8.11 17.11
N ARG A 130 -0.40 -6.92 16.81
CA ARG A 130 -1.82 -6.76 16.44
C ARG A 130 -2.17 -7.42 15.11
N LEU A 131 -1.29 -7.32 14.12
CA LEU A 131 -1.47 -7.96 12.82
C LEU A 131 -1.38 -9.49 12.92
N GLU A 132 -0.40 -10.00 13.67
CA GLU A 132 -0.25 -11.43 13.93
C GLU A 132 -1.47 -12.00 14.68
N GLN A 133 -2.05 -11.23 15.62
CA GLN A 133 -3.29 -11.63 16.30
C GLN A 133 -4.50 -11.66 15.35
N ALA A 134 -4.58 -10.74 14.39
CA ALA A 134 -5.73 -10.63 13.50
C ALA A 134 -5.67 -11.58 12.30
N CYS A 135 -4.48 -11.83 11.76
CA CYS A 135 -4.29 -12.49 10.47
C CYS A 135 -3.15 -13.52 10.46
N GLY A 136 -2.44 -13.73 11.57
CA GLY A 136 -1.23 -14.56 11.61
C GLY A 136 -0.01 -13.88 10.98
N ARG A 137 1.04 -14.67 10.71
CA ARG A 137 2.33 -14.20 10.16
C ARG A 137 2.27 -13.95 8.65
N VAL A 138 1.43 -13.00 8.25
CA VAL A 138 1.16 -12.67 6.84
C VAL A 138 1.83 -11.37 6.42
N VAL A 139 1.73 -10.33 7.26
CA VAL A 139 2.24 -8.99 6.93
C VAL A 139 3.72 -8.86 7.31
N SER A 140 4.54 -8.42 6.35
CA SER A 140 5.98 -8.23 6.56
C SER A 140 6.28 -7.02 7.44
N CYS A 141 7.39 -7.05 8.18
CA CYS A 141 7.85 -5.87 8.94
C CYS A 141 8.19 -4.69 8.01
N ALA A 142 8.71 -4.96 6.82
CA ALA A 142 9.02 -3.93 5.83
C ALA A 142 7.76 -3.15 5.39
N ASP A 143 6.63 -3.84 5.23
CA ASP A 143 5.36 -3.18 4.89
C ASP A 143 4.73 -2.45 6.07
N ILE A 144 4.99 -2.88 7.32
CA ILE A 144 4.61 -2.14 8.53
C ILE A 144 5.36 -0.80 8.59
N VAL A 145 6.66 -0.81 8.33
CA VAL A 145 7.50 0.41 8.34
C VAL A 145 7.08 1.38 7.22
N ARG A 146 6.66 0.85 6.07
CA ARG A 146 6.19 1.63 4.91
C ARG A 146 4.72 2.06 4.99
N ALA A 147 4.00 1.65 6.02
CA ALA A 147 2.55 1.84 6.08
C ALA A 147 2.18 3.32 5.95
N ARG A 148 1.33 3.60 4.96
CA ARG A 148 0.92 4.96 4.63
C ARG A 148 -0.05 5.49 5.69
N ARG A 149 0.14 6.74 6.11
CA ARG A 149 -0.93 7.48 6.81
C ARG A 149 -2.11 7.72 5.84
N PRO A 150 -3.36 7.86 6.32
CA PRO A 150 -4.44 8.47 5.56
C PRO A 150 -4.00 9.74 4.85
#